data_AF-D9QRL8-F1
#
_entry.id   AF-D9QRL8-F1
#
_cell.length_a   1.000
_cell.length_b   1.000
_cell.length_c   1.000
_cell.angle_alpha   90.00
_cell.angle_beta   90.00
_cell.angle_gamma   90.00
#
_symmetry.space_group_name_H-M   'P 1'
#
loop_
_entity.id
_entity.type
_entity.pdbx_description
1 polymer ?
#
loop_
_entity_poly.entity_id
_entity_poly.type
_entity_poly.pdbx_seq_one_letter_code
_entity_poly.pdbx_strand_id
1 'polypeptide(L)'
;MNENVIEIVSYLVKQIMHNEDVIENEEQLVENLVSQGYEIADIDMAFELIFSSNIYDEENEVEANNHKFELTKSQRILDVRERFKLSIPVQGALLRLTNLGLISDDELEEVLEKTVHIKKKELGLKSLWNLLRKVIDEPTRLSVIIENSPEFESINSEHKQYIN
;
A
#
# COMPACT_ATOMS: atom_id res chain seq x y z
N MET A 1 -18.47 -21.86 10.52
CA MET A 1 -17.57 -20.99 11.32
C MET A 1 -18.19 -20.86 12.69
N ASN A 2 -17.37 -20.98 13.74
CA ASN A 2 -17.84 -20.94 15.13
C ASN A 2 -18.31 -19.50 15.46
N GLU A 3 -19.44 -19.33 16.15
CA GLU A 3 -19.98 -17.99 16.46
C GLU A 3 -19.00 -17.17 17.33
N ASN A 4 -18.34 -17.84 18.28
CA ASN A 4 -17.29 -17.28 19.12
C ASN A 4 -16.12 -16.70 18.30
N VAL A 5 -15.66 -17.43 17.28
CA VAL A 5 -14.54 -17.00 16.43
C VAL A 5 -14.89 -15.71 15.68
N ILE A 6 -16.12 -15.58 15.18
CA ILE A 6 -16.57 -14.37 14.48
C ILE A 6 -16.65 -13.16 15.43
N GLU A 7 -17.08 -13.38 16.67
CA GLU A 7 -17.15 -12.35 17.70
C GLU A 7 -15.76 -11.85 18.09
N ILE A 8 -14.82 -12.77 18.33
CA ILE A 8 -13.42 -12.45 18.63
C ILE A 8 -12.80 -11.67 17.45
N VAL A 9 -12.99 -12.13 16.20
CA VAL A 9 -12.49 -11.42 15.02
C VAL A 9 -13.05 -10.00 14.92
N SER A 10 -14.35 -9.84 15.16
CA SER A 10 -15.01 -8.52 15.11
C SER A 10 -14.51 -7.56 16.18
N TYR A 11 -14.18 -8.09 17.36
CA TYR A 11 -13.58 -7.34 18.45
C TYR A 11 -12.16 -6.88 18.11
N LEU A 12 -11.32 -7.80 17.64
CA LEU A 12 -9.93 -7.53 17.24
C LEU A 12 -9.86 -6.51 16.09
N VAL A 13 -10.71 -6.62 15.07
CA VAL A 13 -10.79 -5.65 13.96
C VAL A 13 -11.16 -4.25 14.45
N LYS A 14 -12.12 -4.13 15.37
CA LYS A 14 -12.47 -2.81 15.96
C LYS A 14 -11.28 -2.21 16.69
N GLN A 15 -10.51 -3.01 17.42
CA GLN A 15 -9.38 -2.53 18.18
C GLN A 15 -8.25 -2.03 17.26
N ILE A 16 -7.94 -2.78 16.20
CA ILE A 16 -6.98 -2.39 15.14
C ILE A 16 -7.40 -1.05 14.50
N MET A 17 -8.69 -0.88 14.17
CA MET A 17 -9.18 0.35 13.53
C MET A 17 -9.09 1.61 14.41
N HIS A 18 -8.99 1.47 15.74
CA HIS A 18 -8.97 2.60 16.68
C HIS A 18 -7.55 3.02 17.11
N ASN A 19 -6.48 2.52 16.45
CA ASN A 19 -5.08 2.80 16.77
C ASN A 19 -4.71 2.50 18.23
N GLU A 20 -5.31 1.49 18.84
CA GLU A 20 -4.73 0.87 20.02
C GLU A 20 -3.70 -0.14 19.51
N ASP A 21 -2.44 -0.06 19.99
CA ASP A 21 -1.37 -0.99 19.62
C ASP A 21 -1.72 -2.41 20.10
N VAL A 22 -2.52 -3.13 19.31
CA VAL A 22 -2.96 -4.51 19.56
C VAL A 22 -1.75 -5.45 19.60
N ILE A 23 -0.69 -5.11 18.86
CA ILE A 23 0.54 -5.89 18.73
C ILE A 23 1.41 -5.80 19.99
N GLU A 24 1.40 -4.67 20.72
CA GLU A 24 2.17 -4.55 21.98
C GLU A 24 1.50 -5.24 23.17
N ASN A 25 0.21 -5.64 23.04
CA ASN A 25 -0.61 -6.15 24.14
C ASN A 25 -1.24 -7.53 23.87
N GLU A 26 -0.71 -8.31 22.94
CA GLU A 26 -1.24 -9.63 22.55
C GLU A 26 -1.45 -10.58 23.76
N GLU A 27 -0.47 -10.70 24.65
CA GLU A 27 -0.59 -11.55 25.85
C GLU A 27 -1.75 -11.10 26.77
N GLN A 28 -1.91 -9.79 26.97
CA GLN A 28 -3.00 -9.24 27.79
C GLN A 28 -4.37 -9.45 27.11
N LEU A 29 -4.41 -9.41 25.79
CA LEU A 29 -5.61 -9.61 25.00
C LEU A 29 -6.09 -11.06 25.08
N VAL A 30 -5.18 -12.02 24.97
CA VAL A 30 -5.46 -13.44 25.16
C VAL A 30 -5.95 -13.71 26.58
N GLU A 31 -5.28 -13.17 27.60
CA GLU A 31 -5.72 -13.31 29.00
C GLU A 31 -7.14 -12.76 29.22
N ASN A 32 -7.46 -11.60 28.63
CA ASN A 32 -8.78 -11.01 28.70
C ASN A 32 -9.84 -11.88 28.03
N LEU A 33 -9.58 -12.41 26.84
CA LEU A 33 -10.51 -13.28 26.12
C LEU A 33 -10.73 -14.61 26.86
N VAL A 34 -9.69 -15.20 27.44
CA VAL A 34 -9.82 -16.38 28.31
C VAL A 34 -10.65 -16.05 29.56
N SER A 35 -10.45 -14.88 30.17
CA SER A 35 -11.23 -14.44 31.33
C SER A 35 -12.72 -14.23 31.01
N GLN A 36 -13.04 -13.91 29.76
CA GLN A 36 -14.42 -13.78 29.25
C GLN A 36 -15.06 -15.13 28.91
N GLY A 37 -14.30 -16.24 29.00
CA GLY A 37 -14.81 -17.60 28.81
C GLY A 37 -14.62 -18.17 27.41
N TYR A 38 -13.85 -17.51 26.55
CA TYR A 38 -13.50 -18.05 25.23
C TYR A 38 -12.49 -19.20 25.36
N GLU A 39 -12.67 -20.23 24.53
CA GLU A 39 -11.71 -21.32 24.46
C GLU A 39 -10.45 -20.89 23.71
N ILE A 40 -9.28 -21.37 24.16
CA ILE A 40 -7.98 -21.06 23.54
C ILE A 40 -7.98 -21.44 22.05
N ALA A 41 -8.61 -22.56 21.67
CA ALA A 41 -8.70 -22.97 20.28
C ALA A 41 -9.52 -21.99 19.40
N ASP A 42 -10.55 -21.35 19.95
CA ASP A 42 -11.34 -20.34 19.23
C ASP A 42 -10.56 -19.01 19.11
N ILE A 43 -9.77 -18.67 20.15
CA ILE A 43 -8.88 -17.50 20.13
C ILE A 43 -7.80 -17.70 19.08
N ASP A 44 -7.08 -18.83 19.11
CA ASP A 44 -6.03 -19.16 18.15
C ASP A 44 -6.56 -19.11 16.72
N MET A 45 -7.76 -19.67 16.47
CA MET A 45 -8.40 -19.63 15.16
C MET A 45 -8.78 -18.20 14.74
N ALA A 46 -9.22 -17.34 15.65
CA ALA A 46 -9.55 -15.95 15.34
C ALA A 46 -8.29 -15.11 15.03
N PHE A 47 -7.21 -15.34 15.78
CA PHE A 47 -5.90 -14.75 15.52
C PHE A 47 -5.37 -15.23 14.17
N GLU A 48 -5.36 -16.54 13.92
CA GLU A 48 -5.02 -17.10 12.62
C GLU A 48 -5.84 -16.43 11.53
N LEU A 49 -7.16 -16.29 11.65
CA LEU A 49 -7.96 -15.63 10.60
C LEU A 49 -7.59 -14.17 10.34
N ILE A 50 -7.21 -13.40 11.37
CA ILE A 50 -6.79 -12.00 11.19
C ILE A 50 -5.40 -11.90 10.59
N PHE A 51 -4.48 -12.78 10.97
CA PHE A 51 -3.09 -12.78 10.52
C PHE A 51 -2.85 -13.62 9.25
N SER A 52 -3.75 -14.55 8.92
CA SER A 52 -3.76 -15.37 7.69
C SER A 52 -4.57 -14.72 6.58
N SER A 53 -5.54 -13.88 6.93
CA SER A 53 -6.11 -12.96 5.95
C SER A 53 -5.04 -11.92 5.69
N ASN A 54 -4.38 -12.05 4.55
CA ASN A 54 -3.42 -11.12 3.98
C ASN A 54 -4.00 -9.71 3.71
N ILE A 55 -4.53 -9.07 4.75
CA ILE A 55 -4.77 -7.63 4.81
C ILE A 55 -3.41 -6.90 4.90
N TYR A 56 -2.31 -7.64 5.12
CA TYR A 56 -0.92 -7.21 5.01
C TYR A 56 -0.10 -8.18 4.15
N ASP A 57 -0.52 -8.49 2.92
CA ASP A 57 0.38 -9.09 1.92
C ASP A 57 1.28 -8.02 1.29
N GLU A 58 2.30 -7.60 2.04
CA GLU A 58 3.58 -7.18 1.49
C GLU A 58 4.64 -7.65 2.49
N GLU A 59 4.89 -8.95 2.53
CA GLU A 59 6.15 -9.58 2.96
C GLU A 59 5.84 -11.05 3.22
N ASN A 60 6.24 -11.94 2.30
CA ASN A 60 6.83 -13.26 2.58
C ASN A 60 6.81 -14.13 1.30
N GLU A 61 7.67 -13.81 0.34
CA GLU A 61 8.41 -14.85 -0.36
C GLU A 61 9.90 -14.61 -0.12
N VAL A 62 10.46 -15.35 0.84
CA VAL A 62 11.63 -16.23 0.71
C VAL A 62 12.27 -16.40 2.08
N GLU A 63 12.01 -17.54 2.70
CA GLU A 63 12.91 -18.12 3.70
C GLU A 63 14.28 -18.37 3.06
N ALA A 64 15.29 -17.57 3.43
CA ALA A 64 16.66 -18.05 3.56
C ALA A 64 17.54 -17.04 4.33
N ASN A 65 17.94 -17.46 5.53
CA ASN A 65 19.12 -17.02 6.28
C ASN A 65 19.06 -15.66 7.01
N ASN A 66 18.82 -15.75 8.32
CA ASN A 66 19.63 -15.15 9.39
C ASN A 66 20.34 -13.82 9.04
N HIS A 67 19.62 -12.71 9.17
CA HIS A 67 20.00 -11.51 9.91
C HIS A 67 18.83 -10.51 9.83
N LYS A 68 18.02 -10.44 10.90
CA LYS A 68 17.01 -9.38 11.10
C LYS A 68 17.72 -8.03 11.25
N PHE A 69 18.06 -7.41 10.12
CA PHE A 69 17.85 -5.98 9.99
C PHE A 69 16.37 -5.83 9.73
N GLU A 70 15.63 -5.16 10.61
CA GLU A 70 14.35 -4.59 10.24
C GLU A 70 14.64 -3.70 9.02
N LEU A 71 14.32 -4.21 7.83
CA LEU A 71 14.47 -3.48 6.59
C LEU A 71 13.44 -2.36 6.66
N THR A 72 13.84 -1.21 7.21
CA THR A 72 13.14 0.05 7.00
C THR A 72 12.81 0.11 5.51
N LYS A 73 11.52 0.18 5.15
CA LYS A 73 11.02 0.21 3.75
C LYS A 73 12.06 0.83 2.83
N SER A 74 12.64 0.00 1.96
CA SER A 74 13.72 0.42 1.06
C SER A 74 13.22 1.61 0.24
N GLN A 75 13.94 2.74 0.30
CA GLN A 75 13.58 3.92 -0.47
C GLN A 75 14.32 3.89 -1.81
N ARG A 76 13.57 3.87 -2.92
CA ARG A 76 14.16 3.94 -4.26
C ARG A 76 14.84 5.29 -4.49
N ILE A 77 16.15 5.27 -4.73
CA ILE A 77 16.94 6.46 -5.08
C ILE A 77 17.03 6.57 -6.61
N LEU A 78 16.58 7.70 -7.17
CA LEU A 78 16.68 7.97 -8.60
C LEU A 78 18.13 8.17 -9.06
N ASP A 79 18.51 7.48 -10.13
CA ASP A 79 19.79 7.66 -10.77
C ASP A 79 19.89 9.02 -11.48
N VAL A 80 21.07 9.35 -12.00
CA VAL A 80 21.29 10.64 -12.66
C VAL A 80 20.41 10.78 -13.91
N ARG A 81 20.26 9.71 -14.71
CA ARG A 81 19.52 9.75 -15.97
C ARG A 81 18.03 9.95 -15.71
N GLU A 82 17.46 9.20 -14.77
CA GLU A 82 16.09 9.31 -14.28
C GLU A 82 15.81 10.72 -13.77
N ARG A 83 16.68 11.24 -12.90
CA ARG A 83 16.54 12.57 -12.29
C ARG A 83 16.59 13.71 -13.31
N PHE A 84 17.41 13.60 -14.35
CA PHE A 84 17.43 14.59 -15.44
C PHE A 84 16.25 14.43 -16.41
N LYS A 85 15.68 13.23 -16.51
CA LYS A 85 14.56 12.92 -17.39
C LYS A 85 13.22 13.36 -16.80
N LEU A 86 13.07 13.29 -15.48
CA LEU A 86 11.85 13.64 -14.76
C LEU A 86 11.93 15.09 -14.29
N SER A 87 10.92 15.91 -14.59
CA SER A 87 10.86 17.26 -14.02
C SER A 87 10.69 17.20 -12.49
N ILE A 88 11.07 18.26 -11.78
CA ILE A 88 10.95 18.33 -10.31
C ILE A 88 9.52 18.00 -9.82
N PRO A 89 8.43 18.53 -10.43
CA PRO A 89 7.08 18.13 -10.06
C PRO A 89 6.79 16.64 -10.23
N VAL A 90 7.36 16.00 -11.26
CA VAL A 90 7.18 14.57 -11.52
C VAL A 90 7.93 13.73 -10.48
N GLN A 91 9.14 14.13 -10.09
CA GLN A 91 9.90 13.46 -9.03
C GLN A 91 9.14 13.51 -7.70
N GLY A 92 8.58 14.69 -7.36
CA GLY A 92 7.76 14.86 -6.16
C GLY A 92 6.48 14.02 -6.20
N ALA A 93 5.81 13.94 -7.34
CA ALA A 93 4.62 13.11 -7.52
C ALA A 93 4.95 11.62 -7.33
N LEU A 94 6.00 11.10 -7.97
CA LEU A 94 6.40 9.69 -7.81
C LEU A 94 6.77 9.36 -6.35
N LEU A 95 7.50 10.25 -5.68
CA LEU A 95 7.84 10.09 -4.26
C LEU A 95 6.57 10.04 -3.40
N ARG A 96 5.60 10.94 -3.65
CA ARG A 96 4.33 10.96 -2.92
C ARG A 96 3.52 9.69 -3.15
N LEU A 97 3.35 9.28 -4.41
CA LEU A 97 2.57 8.10 -4.77
C LEU A 97 3.14 6.83 -4.11
N THR A 98 4.47 6.69 -4.13
CA THR A 98 5.17 5.56 -3.50
C THR A 98 5.01 5.59 -1.97
N ASN A 99 5.23 6.75 -1.35
CA ASN A 99 5.10 6.89 0.11
C ASN A 99 3.67 6.69 0.63
N LEU A 100 2.66 6.97 -0.21
CA LEU A 100 1.25 6.71 0.11
C LEU A 100 0.81 5.28 -0.24
N GLY A 101 1.69 4.44 -0.80
CA GLY A 101 1.33 3.08 -1.26
C GLY A 101 0.32 3.08 -2.41
N LEU A 102 0.22 4.16 -3.18
CA LEU A 102 -0.71 4.26 -4.31
C LEU A 102 -0.17 3.56 -5.56
N ILE A 103 1.15 3.45 -5.65
CA ILE A 103 1.86 2.61 -6.62
C ILE A 103 2.79 1.66 -5.88
N SER A 104 2.91 0.43 -6.36
CA SER A 104 3.88 -0.54 -5.83
C SER A 104 5.29 -0.26 -6.36
N ASP A 105 6.29 -0.92 -5.77
CA ASP A 105 7.68 -0.84 -6.24
C ASP A 105 7.83 -1.35 -7.69
N ASP A 106 7.10 -2.41 -8.05
CA ASP A 106 7.10 -2.95 -9.42
C ASP A 106 6.51 -1.95 -10.43
N GLU A 107 5.42 -1.28 -10.05
CA GLU A 107 4.80 -0.25 -10.89
C GLU A 107 5.71 0.98 -11.01
N LEU A 108 6.41 1.36 -9.93
CA LEU A 108 7.40 2.43 -9.96
C LEU A 108 8.53 2.09 -10.93
N GLU A 109 9.12 0.91 -10.86
CA GLU A 109 10.19 0.49 -11.77
C GLU A 109 9.70 0.44 -13.22
N GLU A 110 8.49 -0.07 -13.46
CA GLU A 110 7.90 -0.09 -14.80
C GLU A 110 7.70 1.34 -15.35
N VAL A 111 7.26 2.29 -14.52
CA VAL A 111 7.14 3.71 -14.90
C VAL A 111 8.52 4.30 -15.21
N LEU A 112 9.53 4.04 -14.37
CA LEU A 112 10.90 4.55 -14.55
C LEU A 112 11.52 3.98 -15.83
N GLU A 113 11.39 2.68 -16.07
CA GLU A 113 11.86 2.02 -17.29
C GLU A 113 11.25 2.66 -18.53
N LYS A 114 9.91 2.81 -18.58
CA LYS A 114 9.24 3.45 -19.71
C LYS A 114 9.66 4.92 -19.88
N THR A 115 9.94 5.61 -18.78
CA THR A 115 10.40 7.01 -18.80
C THR A 115 11.74 7.15 -19.56
N VAL A 116 12.70 6.26 -19.29
CA VAL A 116 14.02 6.29 -19.95
C VAL A 116 13.90 6.09 -21.47
N HIS A 117 12.95 5.27 -21.92
CA HIS A 117 12.72 4.95 -23.33
C HIS A 117 11.98 6.06 -24.12
N ILE A 118 11.33 7.01 -23.44
CA ILE A 118 10.64 8.11 -24.10
C ILE A 118 11.65 9.08 -24.73
N LYS A 119 11.50 9.42 -26.02
CA LYS A 119 12.43 10.31 -26.75
C LYS A 119 12.45 11.77 -26.27
N LYS A 120 11.52 12.16 -25.40
CA LYS A 120 11.43 13.53 -24.86
C LYS A 120 12.61 13.84 -23.94
N LYS A 121 13.12 15.07 -23.98
CA LYS A 121 14.24 15.49 -23.10
C LYS A 121 13.86 15.46 -21.61
N GLU A 122 12.65 15.90 -21.30
CA GLU A 122 12.13 15.99 -19.92
C GLU A 122 10.64 15.62 -19.90
N LEU A 123 10.20 14.82 -18.92
CA LEU A 123 8.82 14.45 -18.68
C LEU A 123 8.17 15.39 -17.66
N GLY A 124 6.92 15.77 -17.94
CA GLY A 124 6.07 16.52 -17.03
C GLY A 124 4.86 15.69 -16.57
N LEU A 125 4.05 16.25 -15.68
CA LEU A 125 2.94 15.56 -15.00
C LEU A 125 1.93 14.91 -15.96
N LYS A 126 1.60 15.57 -17.09
CA LYS A 126 0.71 14.98 -18.10
C LYS A 126 1.29 13.71 -18.74
N SER A 127 2.61 13.68 -18.97
CA SER A 127 3.28 12.50 -19.50
C SER A 127 3.36 11.39 -18.46
N LEU A 128 3.60 11.74 -17.18
CA LEU A 128 3.56 10.81 -16.06
C LEU A 128 2.17 10.16 -15.95
N TRP A 129 1.09 10.96 -15.97
CA TRP A 129 -0.28 10.43 -15.90
C TRP A 129 -0.59 9.42 -17.00
N ASN A 130 -0.15 9.71 -18.23
CA ASN A 130 -0.31 8.79 -19.35
C ASN A 130 0.52 7.50 -19.21
N LEU A 131 1.60 7.53 -18.44
CA LEU A 131 2.37 6.32 -18.10
C LEU A 131 1.67 5.52 -17.01
N LEU A 132 1.23 6.18 -15.93
CA LEU A 132 0.49 5.54 -14.84
C LEU A 132 -0.74 4.79 -15.37
N ARG A 133 -1.51 5.40 -16.29
CA ARG A 133 -2.65 4.75 -16.95
C ARG A 133 -2.33 3.51 -17.79
N LYS A 134 -1.06 3.27 -18.12
CA LYS A 134 -0.60 2.11 -18.88
C LYS A 134 0.03 1.03 -18.01
N VAL A 135 0.37 1.39 -16.77
CA VAL A 135 1.01 0.51 -15.78
C VAL A 135 -0.02 0.00 -14.80
N ILE A 136 -0.97 0.87 -14.41
CA ILE A 136 -2.04 0.56 -13.49
C ILE A 136 -3.27 0.16 -14.31
N ASP A 137 -3.56 -1.14 -14.32
CA ASP A 137 -4.67 -1.71 -15.10
C ASP A 137 -6.04 -1.43 -14.46
N GLU A 138 -6.11 -1.24 -13.15
CA GLU A 138 -7.36 -1.08 -12.40
C GLU A 138 -7.87 0.38 -12.39
N PRO A 139 -9.05 0.66 -12.99
CA PRO A 139 -9.59 2.02 -13.08
C PRO A 139 -9.92 2.64 -11.71
N THR A 140 -10.29 1.82 -10.73
CA THR A 140 -10.61 2.27 -9.36
C THR A 140 -9.37 2.84 -8.68
N ARG A 141 -8.20 2.22 -8.85
CA ARG A 141 -6.92 2.71 -8.31
C ARG A 141 -6.52 4.05 -8.93
N LEU A 142 -6.74 4.22 -10.23
CA LEU A 142 -6.50 5.50 -10.91
C LEU A 142 -7.37 6.64 -10.33
N SER A 143 -8.62 6.35 -9.97
CA SER A 143 -9.49 7.34 -9.30
C SER A 143 -8.96 7.74 -7.92
N VAL A 144 -8.53 6.76 -7.12
CA VAL A 144 -7.93 7.02 -5.80
C VAL A 144 -6.67 7.87 -5.93
N ILE A 145 -5.83 7.61 -6.94
CA ILE A 145 -4.65 8.43 -7.22
C ILE A 145 -5.05 9.88 -7.51
N ILE A 146 -6.04 10.11 -8.36
CA ILE A 146 -6.51 11.46 -8.69
C ILE A 146 -7.03 12.20 -7.44
N GLU A 147 -7.78 11.51 -6.58
CA GLU A 147 -8.34 12.10 -5.37
C GLU A 147 -7.27 12.50 -4.35
N ASN A 148 -6.17 11.76 -4.29
CA ASN A 148 -5.10 11.95 -3.30
C ASN A 148 -3.87 12.71 -3.85
N SER A 149 -3.92 13.18 -5.11
CA SER A 149 -2.78 13.80 -5.79
C SER A 149 -3.15 15.18 -6.37
N PRO A 150 -2.91 16.29 -5.63
CA PRO A 150 -3.28 17.63 -6.09
C PRO A 150 -2.56 18.04 -7.39
N GLU A 151 -1.37 17.50 -7.65
CA GLU A 151 -0.63 17.69 -8.90
C GLU A 151 -1.39 17.23 -10.17
N PHE A 152 -2.41 16.38 -10.03
CA PHE A 152 -3.24 15.92 -11.14
C PHE A 152 -4.62 16.62 -11.22
N GLU A 153 -4.90 17.67 -10.44
CA GLU A 153 -6.19 18.38 -10.45
C GLU A 153 -6.62 18.91 -11.83
N SER A 154 -5.65 19.45 -12.59
CA SER A 154 -5.91 19.91 -13.96
C SER A 154 -6.32 18.78 -14.91
N ILE A 155 -5.86 17.55 -14.63
CA ILE A 155 -6.20 16.34 -15.36
C ILE A 155 -7.55 15.76 -14.87
N ASN A 156 -7.82 15.86 -13.56
CA ASN A 156 -9.09 15.50 -12.93
C ASN A 156 -10.28 16.24 -13.57
N SER A 157 -10.06 17.51 -13.91
CA SER A 157 -11.08 18.38 -14.54
C SER A 157 -11.50 17.89 -15.93
N GLU A 158 -10.57 17.32 -16.71
CA GLU A 158 -10.89 16.68 -17.99
C GLU A 158 -11.58 15.32 -17.79
N HIS A 159 -11.26 14.56 -16.74
CA HIS A 159 -11.88 13.25 -16.47
C HIS A 159 -13.35 13.36 -16.04
N LYS A 160 -13.70 14.38 -15.23
CA LYS A 160 -15.09 14.63 -14.80
C LYS A 160 -16.04 14.98 -15.95
N GLN A 161 -15.53 15.41 -17.11
CA GLN A 161 -16.36 15.72 -18.28
C GLN A 161 -16.92 14.47 -18.98
N TYR A 162 -16.36 13.28 -18.75
CA TYR A 162 -16.77 12.03 -19.43
C TYR A 162 -17.64 11.11 -18.56
N ILE A 163 -18.00 11.53 -17.34
CA ILE A 163 -18.85 10.77 -16.39
C ILE A 163 -20.24 11.42 -16.26
N ASN A 164 -20.74 12.05 -17.34
CA ASN A 164 -22.13 12.48 -17.47
C ASN A 164 -22.83 11.68 -18.56
#